data_AF-A0A366W8P9-F1
#
_entry.id   AF-A0A366W8P9-F1
#
_cell.length_a   1.000
_cell.length_b   1.000
_cell.length_c   1.000
_cell.angle_alpha   90.00
_cell.angle_beta   90.00
_cell.angle_gamma   90.00
#
_symmetry.space_group_name_H-M   'P 1'
#
loop_
_entity.id
_entity.type
_entity.pdbx_description
1 polymer ?
#
loop_
_entity_poly.entity_id
_entity_poly.type
_entity_poly.pdbx_seq_one_letter_code
_entity_poly.pdbx_strand_id
1 'polypeptide(L)'
;MQQEIIDVIRVVHLACFAVGMGSGVYFDFRTLSRLNSPFDEFDILEFERVHKVVFAALLGLWITGVMLVYIRTGFDLDNFSPKLILKLAVVTVLTLNAFYIGLSVLPRVAAAVGHRACELPLRYMMPMTLAAALSMFCWLGGLILGASVVLKTADWTVLVTFFSWQFVIVVIGAVAGFVALRAALQLYNILLTHRMNRNTDSAIFQNR
;
A
#
# COMPACT_ATOMS: atom_id res chain seq x y z
N MET A 1 23.32 18.29 -24.01
CA MET A 1 22.21 19.13 -23.50
C MET A 1 20.85 18.43 -23.47
N GLN A 2 20.20 18.07 -24.60
CA GLN A 2 18.85 17.48 -24.54
C GLN A 2 18.78 16.12 -23.82
N GLN A 3 19.77 15.24 -24.05
CA GLN A 3 19.85 13.94 -23.39
C GLN A 3 20.08 14.05 -21.87
N GLU A 4 20.93 15.00 -21.45
CA GLU A 4 21.22 15.25 -20.02
C GLU A 4 19.96 15.67 -19.25
N ILE A 5 19.12 16.53 -19.84
CA ILE A 5 17.85 16.96 -19.22
C ILE A 5 16.90 15.78 -19.06
N ILE A 6 16.79 14.90 -20.06
CA ILE A 6 15.95 13.71 -20.00
C ILE A 6 16.40 12.78 -18.87
N ASP A 7 17.72 12.60 -18.72
CA ASP A 7 18.27 11.73 -17.70
C ASP A 7 18.06 12.31 -16.29
N VAL A 8 18.17 13.63 -16.12
CA VAL A 8 17.79 14.31 -14.87
C VAL A 8 16.32 14.06 -14.53
N ILE A 9 15.40 14.23 -15.49
CA ILE A 9 13.96 13.99 -15.26
C ILE A 9 13.72 12.53 -14.86
N ARG A 10 14.41 11.56 -15.48
CA ARG A 10 14.31 10.14 -15.10
C ARG A 10 14.81 9.88 -13.69
N VAL A 11 15.94 10.47 -13.31
CA VAL A 11 16.49 10.35 -11.95
C VAL A 11 15.50 10.91 -10.92
N VAL A 12 14.95 12.10 -11.16
CA VAL A 12 13.94 12.70 -10.28
C VAL A 12 12.69 11.83 -10.22
N HIS A 13 12.21 11.31 -11.36
CA HIS A 13 11.06 10.40 -11.41
C HIS A 13 11.28 9.14 -10.56
N LEU A 14 12.46 8.51 -10.69
CA LEU A 14 12.83 7.33 -9.92
C LEU A 14 13.00 7.66 -8.42
N ALA A 15 13.54 8.83 -8.08
CA ALA A 15 13.63 9.28 -6.70
C ALA A 15 12.24 9.47 -6.07
N CYS A 16 11.31 10.13 -6.78
CA CYS A 16 9.91 10.23 -6.35
C CYS A 16 9.28 8.85 -6.17
N PHE A 17 9.52 7.92 -7.11
CA PHE A 17 9.04 6.55 -7.00
C PHE A 17 9.56 5.86 -5.74
N ALA A 18 10.87 5.93 -5.49
CA ALA A 18 11.52 5.30 -4.35
C ALA A 18 11.02 5.88 -3.01
N VAL A 19 10.88 7.20 -2.92
CA VAL A 19 10.34 7.88 -1.72
C VAL A 19 8.89 7.48 -1.48
N GLY A 20 8.04 7.50 -2.51
CA GLY A 20 6.63 7.14 -2.39
C GLY A 20 6.42 5.69 -2.00
N MET A 21 7.00 4.76 -2.76
CA MET A 21 6.90 3.32 -2.48
C MET A 21 7.55 2.96 -1.14
N GLY A 22 8.76 3.45 -0.88
CA GLY A 22 9.51 3.13 0.34
C GLY A 22 8.78 3.59 1.60
N SER A 23 8.19 4.79 1.58
CA SER A 23 7.41 5.30 2.71
C SER A 23 6.14 4.49 2.95
N GLY A 24 5.44 4.09 1.88
CA GLY A 24 4.26 3.22 1.98
C GLY A 24 4.60 1.85 2.55
N VAL A 25 5.61 1.18 2.01
CA VAL A 25 6.07 -0.13 2.47
C VAL A 25 6.55 -0.09 3.92
N TYR A 26 7.29 0.95 4.31
CA TYR A 26 7.70 1.16 5.69
C TYR A 26 6.49 1.22 6.63
N PHE A 27 5.47 2.01 6.27
CA PHE A 27 4.27 2.16 7.08
C PHE A 27 3.45 0.87 7.16
N ASP A 28 3.36 0.10 6.08
CA ASP A 28 2.71 -1.21 6.07
C ASP A 28 3.40 -2.18 7.04
N PHE A 29 4.73 -2.32 6.99
CA PHE A 29 5.48 -3.20 7.89
C PHE A 29 5.39 -2.77 9.35
N ARG A 30 5.47 -1.46 9.62
CA ARG A 30 5.28 -0.92 10.97
C ARG A 30 3.87 -1.24 11.49
N THR A 31 2.85 -0.99 10.68
CA THR A 31 1.46 -1.26 11.05
C THR A 31 1.25 -2.73 11.36
N LEU A 32 1.75 -3.63 10.50
CA LEU A 32 1.71 -5.08 10.72
C LEU A 32 2.39 -5.51 12.03
N SER A 33 3.52 -4.88 12.36
CA SER A 33 4.28 -5.16 13.59
C SER A 33 3.58 -4.65 14.85
N ARG A 34 2.69 -3.65 14.74
CA ARG A 34 1.94 -3.04 15.86
C ARG A 34 0.46 -3.43 15.93
N LEU A 35 -0.01 -4.41 15.14
CA LEU A 35 -1.44 -4.74 15.05
C LEU A 35 -2.13 -5.11 16.37
N ASN A 36 -1.39 -5.69 17.32
CA ASN A 36 -1.93 -6.06 18.64
C ASN A 36 -1.73 -4.95 19.69
N SER A 37 -1.15 -3.82 19.30
CA SER A 37 -1.04 -2.63 20.14
C SER A 37 -2.21 -1.69 19.87
N PRO A 38 -2.74 -1.00 20.89
CA PRO A 38 -3.68 0.09 20.66
C PRO A 38 -3.03 1.19 19.82
N PHE A 39 -3.80 1.81 18.94
CA PHE A 39 -3.37 3.02 18.25
C PHE A 39 -3.20 4.16 19.26
N ASP A 40 -2.04 4.83 19.22
CA ASP A 40 -1.79 6.05 19.97
C ASP A 40 -1.86 7.29 19.05
N GLU A 41 -1.89 8.50 19.64
CA GLU A 41 -1.93 9.74 18.85
C GLU A 41 -0.69 9.92 17.96
N PHE A 42 0.45 9.36 18.39
CA PHE A 42 1.69 9.42 17.64
C PHE A 42 1.61 8.59 16.34
N ASP A 43 0.96 7.44 16.36
CA ASP A 43 0.69 6.62 15.18
C ASP A 43 -0.17 7.38 14.16
N ILE A 44 -1.13 8.19 14.61
CA ILE A 44 -1.96 9.03 13.72
C ILE A 44 -1.12 10.13 13.07
N LEU A 45 -0.35 10.87 13.88
CA LEU A 45 0.52 11.93 13.39
C LEU A 45 1.56 11.40 12.40
N GLU A 46 2.07 10.21 12.64
CA GLU A 46 2.99 9.54 11.74
C GLU A 46 2.31 9.07 10.46
N PHE A 47 1.11 8.48 10.54
CA PHE A 47 0.34 8.11 9.37
C PHE A 47 0.07 9.34 8.49
N GLU A 48 -0.36 10.46 9.07
CA GLU A 48 -0.54 11.70 8.34
C GLU A 48 0.75 12.19 7.68
N ARG A 49 1.87 12.15 8.40
CA ARG A 49 3.17 12.58 7.87
C ARG A 49 3.60 11.70 6.70
N VAL A 50 3.54 10.38 6.86
CA VAL A 50 3.88 9.43 5.79
C VAL A 50 2.94 9.61 4.60
N HIS A 51 1.65 9.78 4.84
CA HIS A 51 0.66 10.00 3.78
C HIS A 51 0.97 11.28 2.98
N LYS A 52 1.31 12.39 3.66
CA LYS A 52 1.75 13.64 3.02
C LYS A 52 3.01 13.45 2.17
N VAL A 53 3.99 12.69 2.66
CA VAL A 53 5.20 12.34 1.90
C VAL A 53 4.87 11.53 0.65
N VAL A 54 4.04 10.49 0.78
CA VAL A 54 3.57 9.66 -0.34
C VAL A 54 2.83 10.51 -1.37
N PHE A 55 1.96 11.43 -0.92
CA PHE A 55 1.22 12.30 -1.80
C PHE A 55 2.13 13.29 -2.54
N ALA A 56 3.10 13.90 -1.85
CA ALA A 56 4.11 14.76 -2.48
C ALA A 56 4.94 14.00 -3.53
N ALA A 57 5.32 12.76 -3.23
CA ALA A 57 5.99 11.89 -4.18
C ALA A 57 5.12 11.57 -5.41
N LEU A 58 3.81 11.33 -5.22
CA LEU A 58 2.87 11.13 -6.33
C LEU A 58 2.73 12.37 -7.21
N LEU A 59 2.71 13.57 -6.64
CA LEU A 59 2.74 14.81 -7.43
C LEU A 59 4.01 14.90 -8.26
N GLY A 60 5.18 14.59 -7.66
CA GLY A 60 6.44 14.52 -8.38
C GLY A 60 6.43 13.50 -9.54
N LEU A 61 5.84 12.32 -9.31
CA LEU A 61 5.66 11.29 -10.35
C LEU A 61 4.77 11.76 -11.50
N TRP A 62 3.69 12.47 -11.21
CA TRP A 62 2.83 13.06 -12.24
C TRP A 62 3.57 14.11 -13.06
N ILE A 63 4.21 15.08 -12.40
CA ILE A 63 4.93 16.16 -13.09
C ILE A 63 6.03 15.58 -14.00
N THR A 64 6.91 14.76 -13.43
CA THR A 64 8.01 14.15 -14.20
C THR A 64 7.51 13.14 -15.23
N GLY A 65 6.46 12.38 -14.92
CA GLY A 65 5.85 11.40 -15.82
C GLY A 65 5.23 12.05 -17.06
N VAL A 66 4.46 13.13 -16.88
CA VAL A 66 3.86 13.91 -17.97
C VAL A 66 4.94 14.54 -18.85
N MET A 67 6.02 15.07 -18.26
CA MET A 67 7.16 15.56 -19.02
C MET A 67 7.80 14.46 -19.87
N LEU A 68 8.01 13.27 -19.31
CA LEU A 68 8.56 12.12 -20.05
C LEU A 68 7.62 11.62 -21.15
N VAL A 69 6.31 11.67 -20.94
CA VAL A 69 5.31 11.37 -21.99
C VAL A 69 5.44 12.37 -23.12
N TYR A 70 5.40 13.67 -22.82
CA TYR A 70 5.52 14.73 -23.83
C TYR A 70 6.80 14.60 -24.65
N ILE A 71 7.95 14.42 -24.00
CA ILE A 71 9.25 14.28 -24.68
C ILE A 71 9.25 13.07 -25.64
N ARG A 72 8.55 11.99 -25.29
CA ARG A 72 8.58 10.75 -26.05
C ARG A 72 7.55 10.70 -27.19
N THR A 73 6.37 11.27 -27.00
CA THR A 73 5.25 11.12 -27.93
C THR A 73 4.74 12.43 -28.50
N GLY A 74 5.15 13.58 -27.95
CA GLY A 74 4.57 14.89 -28.29
C GLY A 74 3.08 15.01 -27.94
N PHE A 75 2.55 14.11 -27.09
CA PHE A 75 1.12 13.88 -26.87
C PHE A 75 0.31 13.45 -28.11
N ASP A 76 0.99 12.96 -29.14
CA ASP A 76 0.32 12.26 -30.23
C ASP A 76 -0.13 10.87 -29.74
N LEU A 77 -1.44 10.65 -29.69
CA LEU A 77 -2.06 9.42 -29.19
C LEU A 77 -1.67 8.20 -30.01
N ASP A 78 -1.37 8.36 -31.30
CA ASP A 78 -0.98 7.24 -32.17
C ASP A 78 0.40 6.68 -31.76
N ASN A 79 1.20 7.48 -31.06
CA ASN A 79 2.51 7.09 -30.52
C ASN A 79 2.43 6.46 -29.12
N PHE A 80 1.24 6.28 -28.55
CA PHE A 80 1.08 5.73 -27.21
C PHE A 80 1.16 4.20 -27.24
N SER A 81 2.27 3.67 -26.72
CA SER A 81 2.39 2.22 -26.58
C SER A 81 1.47 1.67 -25.49
N PRO A 82 1.02 0.40 -25.58
CA PRO A 82 0.22 -0.25 -24.53
C PRO A 82 0.82 -0.12 -23.14
N LYS A 83 2.15 -0.31 -23.04
CA LYS A 83 2.93 -0.11 -21.82
C LYS A 83 2.81 1.30 -21.24
N LEU A 84 2.80 2.33 -22.09
CA LEU A 84 2.69 3.72 -21.64
C LEU A 84 1.29 3.99 -21.07
N ILE A 85 0.25 3.55 -21.79
CA ILE A 85 -1.14 3.69 -21.34
C ILE A 85 -1.34 2.99 -20.00
N LEU A 86 -0.79 1.77 -19.84
CA LEU A 86 -0.89 1.04 -18.59
C LEU A 86 -0.14 1.73 -17.44
N LYS A 87 1.02 2.35 -17.69
CA LYS A 87 1.71 3.16 -16.66
C LYS A 87 0.84 4.34 -16.19
N LEU A 88 0.20 5.04 -17.13
CA LEU A 88 -0.71 6.15 -16.82
C LEU A 88 -1.94 5.68 -16.05
N ALA A 89 -2.52 4.54 -16.43
CA ALA A 89 -3.63 3.94 -15.69
C ALA A 89 -3.23 3.57 -14.26
N VAL A 90 -2.08 2.91 -14.08
CA VAL A 90 -1.56 2.50 -12.77
C VAL A 90 -1.33 3.69 -11.85
N VAL A 91 -0.66 4.75 -12.31
CA VAL A 91 -0.42 5.95 -11.47
C VAL A 91 -1.73 6.70 -11.17
N THR A 92 -2.70 6.68 -12.09
CA THR A 92 -4.03 7.25 -11.86
C THR A 92 -4.78 6.50 -10.77
N VAL A 93 -4.85 5.17 -10.86
CA VAL A 93 -5.48 4.32 -9.84
C VAL A 93 -4.79 4.50 -8.49
N LEU A 94 -3.46 4.55 -8.46
CA LEU A 94 -2.70 4.81 -7.23
C LEU A 94 -3.03 6.17 -6.61
N THR A 95 -3.19 7.20 -7.45
CA THR A 95 -3.55 8.55 -7.00
C THR A 95 -4.95 8.57 -6.40
N LEU A 96 -5.93 7.95 -7.07
CA LEU A 96 -7.30 7.82 -6.55
C LEU A 96 -7.32 7.04 -5.23
N ASN A 97 -6.52 5.98 -5.13
CA ASN A 97 -6.39 5.21 -3.89
C ASN A 97 -5.76 6.03 -2.76
N ALA A 98 -4.76 6.88 -3.06
CA ALA A 98 -4.19 7.79 -2.08
C ALA A 98 -5.26 8.80 -1.58
N PHE A 99 -6.08 9.37 -2.46
CA PHE A 99 -7.21 10.19 -2.03
C PHE A 99 -8.20 9.42 -1.16
N TYR A 100 -8.54 8.18 -1.52
CA TYR A 100 -9.39 7.33 -0.69
C TYR A 100 -8.78 7.11 0.71
N ILE A 101 -7.48 6.85 0.79
CA ILE A 101 -6.78 6.67 2.07
C ILE A 101 -6.87 7.94 2.91
N GLY A 102 -6.53 9.09 2.34
CA GLY A 102 -6.53 10.37 3.06
C GLY A 102 -7.92 10.80 3.52
N LEU A 103 -8.95 10.59 2.69
CA LEU A 103 -10.31 11.06 2.96
C LEU A 103 -11.17 10.07 3.76
N SER A 104 -10.90 8.77 3.66
CA SER A 104 -11.75 7.73 4.26
C SER A 104 -11.04 6.83 5.25
N VAL A 105 -9.80 6.41 4.99
CA VAL A 105 -9.07 5.49 5.89
C VAL A 105 -8.52 6.24 7.08
N LEU A 106 -7.78 7.33 6.85
CA LEU A 106 -7.09 8.07 7.89
C LEU A 106 -8.04 8.61 8.98
N PRO A 107 -9.20 9.22 8.65
CA PRO A 107 -10.16 9.67 9.67
C PRO A 107 -10.73 8.52 10.51
N ARG A 108 -10.89 7.31 9.93
CA ARG A 108 -11.38 6.14 10.65
C ARG A 108 -10.32 5.57 11.60
N VAL A 109 -9.05 5.59 11.20
CA VAL A 109 -7.95 5.18 12.08
C VAL A 109 -7.78 6.19 13.22
N ALA A 110 -7.91 7.49 12.94
CA ALA A 110 -7.91 8.54 13.97
C ALA A 110 -9.06 8.37 14.97
N ALA A 111 -10.27 8.03 14.50
CA ALA A 111 -11.40 7.73 15.38
C ALA A 111 -11.25 6.43 16.18
N ALA A 112 -10.27 5.59 15.83
CA ALA A 112 -9.96 4.31 16.48
C ALA A 112 -8.84 4.40 17.51
N VAL A 113 -8.34 5.60 17.84
CA VAL A 113 -7.33 5.79 18.90
C VAL A 113 -7.80 5.12 20.20
N GLY A 114 -6.87 4.46 20.89
CA GLY A 114 -7.13 3.66 22.09
C GLY A 114 -7.66 2.24 21.82
N HIS A 115 -8.04 1.92 20.59
CA HIS A 115 -8.44 0.56 20.19
C HIS A 115 -7.31 -0.13 19.43
N ARG A 116 -7.26 -1.46 19.50
CA ARG A 116 -6.34 -2.25 18.68
C ARG A 116 -6.90 -2.40 17.27
N ALA A 117 -6.02 -2.50 16.28
CA ALA A 117 -6.42 -2.79 14.90
C ALA A 117 -7.28 -4.07 14.79
N CYS A 118 -6.97 -5.09 15.60
CA CYS A 118 -7.70 -6.37 15.59
C CYS A 118 -9.11 -6.30 16.22
N GLU A 119 -9.40 -5.27 17.02
CA GLU A 119 -10.70 -5.05 17.65
C GLU A 119 -11.67 -4.33 16.71
N LEU A 120 -11.16 -3.71 15.65
CA LEU A 120 -11.98 -2.99 14.70
C LEU A 120 -12.95 -3.95 13.96
N PRO A 121 -14.21 -3.53 13.78
CA PRO A 121 -15.17 -4.27 12.98
C PRO A 121 -14.67 -4.58 11.57
N LEU A 122 -15.02 -5.76 11.06
CA LEU A 122 -14.59 -6.24 9.73
C LEU A 122 -14.91 -5.24 8.61
N ARG A 123 -16.05 -4.55 8.72
CA ARG A 123 -16.50 -3.53 7.76
C ARG A 123 -15.56 -2.32 7.64
N TYR A 124 -14.73 -2.07 8.66
CA TYR A 124 -13.72 -1.01 8.62
C TYR A 124 -12.35 -1.56 8.19
N MET A 125 -11.97 -2.74 8.67
CA MET A 125 -10.69 -3.37 8.34
C MET A 125 -10.61 -3.81 6.87
N MET A 126 -11.66 -4.41 6.32
CA MET A 126 -11.63 -4.92 4.93
C MET A 126 -11.33 -3.83 3.90
N PRO A 127 -12.01 -2.66 3.89
CA PRO A 127 -11.66 -1.59 2.98
C PRO A 127 -10.24 -1.05 3.18
N MET A 128 -9.72 -1.02 4.40
CA MET A 128 -8.34 -0.61 4.68
C MET A 128 -7.33 -1.61 4.09
N THR A 129 -7.55 -2.90 4.31
CA THR A 129 -6.73 -3.98 3.73
C THR A 129 -6.76 -3.94 2.21
N LEU A 130 -7.93 -3.73 1.60
CA LEU A 130 -8.05 -3.62 0.14
C LEU A 130 -7.37 -2.37 -0.41
N ALA A 131 -7.44 -1.24 0.30
CA ALA A 131 -6.71 -0.03 -0.08
C ALA A 131 -5.20 -0.23 0.00
N ALA A 132 -4.69 -0.92 1.02
CA ALA A 132 -3.27 -1.28 1.12
C ALA A 132 -2.86 -2.25 -0.01
N ALA A 133 -3.68 -3.27 -0.30
CA ALA A 133 -3.45 -4.20 -1.40
C ALA A 133 -3.41 -3.49 -2.76
N LEU A 134 -4.34 -2.56 -3.00
CA LEU A 134 -4.38 -1.78 -4.24
C LEU A 134 -3.15 -0.88 -4.37
N SER A 135 -2.71 -0.24 -3.29
CA SER A 135 -1.44 0.50 -3.25
C SER A 135 -0.27 -0.41 -3.64
N MET A 136 -0.15 -1.58 -3.01
CA MET A 136 0.92 -2.54 -3.30
C MET A 136 0.91 -3.03 -4.75
N PHE A 137 -0.27 -3.33 -5.29
CA PHE A 137 -0.44 -3.68 -6.70
C PHE A 137 0.08 -2.56 -7.62
N CYS A 138 -0.32 -1.32 -7.38
CA CYS A 138 0.09 -0.18 -8.19
C CYS A 138 1.59 0.12 -8.09
N TRP A 139 2.17 0.11 -6.88
CA TRP A 139 3.60 0.34 -6.69
C TRP A 139 4.43 -0.75 -7.37
N LEU A 140 4.15 -2.02 -7.09
CA LEU A 140 4.86 -3.14 -7.73
C LEU A 140 4.65 -3.14 -9.24
N GLY A 141 3.43 -2.85 -9.69
CA GLY A 141 3.10 -2.76 -11.11
C GLY A 141 3.88 -1.65 -11.82
N GLY A 142 3.95 -0.47 -11.21
CA GLY A 142 4.76 0.65 -11.67
C GLY A 142 6.26 0.29 -11.75
N LEU A 143 6.79 -0.38 -10.73
CA LEU A 143 8.17 -0.87 -10.70
C LEU A 143 8.44 -1.85 -11.84
N ILE A 144 7.57 -2.86 -12.01
CA ILE A 144 7.71 -3.88 -13.06
C ILE A 144 7.66 -3.24 -14.45
N LEU A 145 6.70 -2.33 -14.70
CA LEU A 145 6.64 -1.58 -15.96
C LEU A 145 7.85 -0.66 -16.14
N GLY A 146 8.38 -0.11 -15.06
CA GLY A 146 9.59 0.72 -15.05
C GLY A 146 10.83 -0.05 -15.47
N ALA A 147 11.08 -1.17 -14.80
CA ALA A 147 12.32 -1.93 -14.89
C ALA A 147 12.34 -2.96 -16.03
N SER A 148 11.19 -3.48 -16.46
CA SER A 148 11.16 -4.59 -17.43
C SER A 148 11.43 -4.12 -18.86
N VAL A 149 12.51 -4.64 -19.45
CA VAL A 149 12.81 -4.54 -20.88
C VAL A 149 11.87 -5.44 -21.69
N VAL A 150 11.52 -6.62 -21.19
CA VAL A 150 10.62 -7.60 -21.85
C VAL A 150 9.25 -6.99 -22.11
N LEU A 151 8.70 -6.24 -21.16
CA LEU A 151 7.38 -5.63 -21.31
C LEU A 151 7.37 -4.43 -22.28
N LYS A 152 8.53 -3.96 -22.77
CA LYS A 152 8.62 -2.80 -23.67
C LYS A 152 7.87 -3.03 -24.99
N THR A 153 7.90 -4.26 -25.50
CA THR A 153 7.31 -4.68 -26.77
C THR A 153 6.10 -5.60 -26.58
N ALA A 154 5.64 -5.78 -25.35
CA ALA A 154 4.49 -6.62 -25.06
C ALA A 154 3.20 -5.99 -25.62
N ASP A 155 2.35 -6.84 -26.18
CA ASP A 155 1.02 -6.47 -26.63
C ASP A 155 0.05 -6.34 -25.45
N TRP A 156 -1.20 -5.95 -25.76
CA TRP A 156 -2.24 -5.82 -24.74
C TRP A 156 -2.58 -7.15 -24.07
N THR A 157 -2.55 -8.26 -24.81
CA THR A 157 -2.88 -9.58 -24.28
C THR A 157 -1.94 -9.95 -23.14
N VAL A 158 -0.62 -9.88 -23.39
CA VAL A 158 0.40 -10.21 -22.38
C VAL A 158 0.31 -9.26 -21.19
N LEU A 159 0.16 -7.95 -21.43
CA LEU A 159 0.06 -6.96 -20.36
C LEU A 159 -1.17 -7.18 -19.49
N VAL A 160 -2.36 -7.32 -20.07
CA VAL A 160 -3.59 -7.53 -19.30
C VAL A 160 -3.51 -8.83 -18.52
N THR A 161 -3.13 -9.94 -19.14
CA THR A 161 -3.02 -11.23 -18.44
C THR A 161 -2.05 -11.16 -17.26
N PHE A 162 -0.86 -10.58 -17.46
CA PHE A 162 0.14 -10.47 -16.39
C PHE A 162 -0.36 -9.61 -15.23
N PHE A 163 -0.91 -8.43 -15.52
CA PHE A 163 -1.37 -7.50 -14.49
C PHE A 163 -2.68 -7.96 -13.81
N SER A 164 -3.55 -8.68 -14.52
CA SER A 164 -4.69 -9.37 -13.91
C SER A 164 -4.22 -10.40 -12.90
N TRP A 165 -3.19 -11.19 -13.23
CA TRP A 165 -2.68 -12.19 -12.31
C TRP A 165 -1.97 -11.58 -11.10
N GLN A 166 -1.18 -10.54 -11.33
CA GLN A 166 -0.60 -9.74 -10.25
C GLN A 166 -1.68 -9.19 -9.31
N PHE A 167 -2.76 -8.62 -9.86
CA PHE A 167 -3.87 -8.09 -9.07
C PHE A 167 -4.51 -9.18 -8.22
N VAL A 168 -4.83 -10.34 -8.81
CA VAL A 168 -5.42 -11.48 -8.10
C VAL A 168 -4.50 -11.96 -6.97
N ILE A 169 -3.20 -12.13 -7.23
CA ILE A 169 -2.23 -12.57 -6.23
C ILE A 169 -2.15 -11.59 -5.07
N VAL A 170 -2.06 -10.29 -5.34
CA VAL A 170 -1.94 -9.26 -4.30
C VAL A 170 -3.23 -9.18 -3.46
N VAL A 171 -4.41 -9.21 -4.10
CA VAL A 171 -5.68 -9.16 -3.39
C VAL A 171 -5.92 -10.41 -2.55
N ILE A 172 -5.74 -11.61 -3.13
CA ILE A 172 -5.88 -12.87 -2.40
C ILE A 172 -4.88 -12.92 -1.25
N GLY A 173 -3.61 -12.54 -1.49
CA GLY A 173 -2.57 -12.49 -0.46
C GLY A 173 -2.94 -11.56 0.69
N ALA A 174 -3.43 -10.36 0.41
CA ALA A 174 -3.84 -9.40 1.42
C ALA A 174 -5.06 -9.90 2.24
N VAL A 175 -6.08 -10.44 1.57
CA VAL A 175 -7.27 -10.99 2.25
C VAL A 175 -6.91 -12.21 3.09
N ALA A 176 -6.16 -13.17 2.53
CA ALA A 176 -5.72 -14.36 3.25
C ALA A 176 -4.83 -14.00 4.44
N GLY A 177 -3.88 -13.07 4.25
CA GLY A 177 -3.03 -12.56 5.32
C GLY A 177 -3.84 -11.92 6.44
N PHE A 178 -4.80 -11.07 6.10
CA PHE A 178 -5.72 -10.46 7.07
C PHE A 178 -6.54 -11.50 7.84
N VAL A 179 -7.13 -12.48 7.16
CA VAL A 179 -7.93 -13.55 7.80
C VAL A 179 -7.06 -14.40 8.73
N ALA A 180 -5.89 -14.85 8.26
CA ALA A 180 -4.97 -15.68 9.04
C ALA A 180 -4.48 -14.96 10.31
N LEU A 181 -4.10 -13.69 10.16
CA LEU A 181 -3.65 -12.83 11.24
C LEU A 181 -4.76 -12.59 12.28
N ARG A 182 -5.98 -12.33 11.83
CA ARG A 182 -7.12 -12.15 12.75
C ARG A 182 -7.43 -13.43 13.52
N ALA A 183 -7.41 -14.59 12.85
CA ALA A 183 -7.59 -15.88 13.50
C ALA A 183 -6.50 -16.17 14.53
N ALA A 184 -5.24 -15.89 14.20
CA ALA A 184 -4.10 -16.06 15.11
C ALA A 184 -4.22 -15.17 16.36
N LEU A 185 -4.60 -13.90 16.20
CA LEU A 185 -4.78 -12.97 17.32
C LEU A 185 -5.96 -13.36 18.22
N GLN A 186 -7.06 -13.83 17.64
CA GLN A 186 -8.21 -14.35 18.40
C GLN A 186 -7.83 -15.58 19.23
N LEU A 187 -7.10 -16.52 18.63
CA LEU A 187 -6.63 -17.72 19.32
C LEU A 187 -5.67 -17.37 20.47
N TYR A 188 -4.74 -16.44 20.23
CA TYR A 188 -3.82 -15.95 21.25
C TYR A 188 -4.56 -15.34 22.46
N ASN A 189 -5.59 -14.52 22.22
CA ASN A 189 -6.39 -13.93 23.28
C ASN A 189 -7.16 -14.99 24.10
N ILE A 190 -7.72 -16.02 23.45
CA ILE A 190 -8.41 -17.13 24.15
C ILE A 190 -7.42 -17.94 25.01
N LEU A 191 -6.21 -18.19 24.52
CA LEU A 191 -5.19 -18.92 25.27
C LEU A 191 -4.70 -18.12 26.49
N LEU A 192 -4.57 -16.79 26.35
CA LEU A 192 -4.19 -15.91 27.46
C LEU A 192 -5.25 -15.88 28.56
N THR A 193 -6.54 -15.73 28.20
CA THR A 193 -7.61 -15.74 29.20
C THR A 193 -7.70 -17.07 29.92
N HIS A 194 -7.53 -18.19 29.20
CA HIS A 194 -7.47 -19.51 29.82
C HIS A 194 -6.26 -19.67 30.76
N ARG A 195 -5.09 -19.12 30.40
CA ARG A 195 -3.89 -19.17 31.26
C ARG A 195 -4.08 -18.34 32.53
N MET A 196 -4.69 -17.16 32.43
CA MET A 196 -4.95 -16.31 33.60
C MET A 196 -5.92 -16.98 34.58
N ASN A 197 -7.02 -17.58 34.10
CA ASN A 197 -7.98 -18.28 34.98
C ASN A 197 -7.33 -19.44 35.75
N ARG A 198 -6.49 -20.24 35.08
CA ARG A 198 -5.76 -21.35 35.73
C ARG A 198 -4.82 -20.88 36.85
N ASN A 199 -4.19 -19.71 36.69
CA ASN A 199 -3.31 -19.14 37.70
C ASN A 199 -4.11 -18.61 38.91
N THR A 200 -5.30 -18.03 38.67
CA THR A 200 -6.17 -17.57 39.76
C THR A 200 -6.68 -18.75 40.59
N ASP A 201 -7.11 -19.84 39.96
CA ASP A 201 -7.60 -21.02 40.66
C ASP A 201 -6.49 -21.67 41.52
N SER A 202 -5.28 -21.81 40.98
CA SER A 202 -4.14 -22.38 41.74
C SER A 202 -3.71 -21.51 42.93
N ALA A 203 -3.78 -20.19 42.83
CA ALA A 203 -3.52 -19.28 43.95
C ALA A 203 -4.57 -19.39 45.07
N ILE A 204 -5.84 -19.69 44.75
CA ILE A 204 -6.90 -19.90 45.74
C ILE A 204 -6.68 -21.21 46.49
N PHE A 205 -6.24 -22.28 45.83
CA PHE A 205 -6.00 -23.58 46.46
C PHE A 205 -4.76 -23.60 47.37
N GLN A 206 -3.76 -22.74 47.16
CA GLN A 206 -2.58 -22.65 48.04
C GLN A 206 -2.82 -21.87 49.34
N ASN A 207 -3.91 -21.09 49.44
CA ASN A 207 -4.26 -20.29 50.62
C ASN A 207 -5.36 -20.93 51.49
N ARG A 208 -5.74 -22.18 51.23
CA ARG A 208 -6.66 -22.99 52.07
C ARG A 208 -5.89 -24.14 52.71
#